data_AF-A0A967ZFT3-F1
#
_entry.id   AF-A0A967ZFT3-F1
#
_cell.length_a   1.000
_cell.length_b   1.000
_cell.length_c   1.000
_cell.angle_alpha   90.00
_cell.angle_beta   90.00
_cell.angle_gamma   90.00
#
_symmetry.space_group_name_H-M   'P 1'
#
loop_
_entity.id
_entity.type
_entity.pdbx_description
1 polymer ?
#
loop_
_entity_poly.entity_id
_entity_poly.type
_entity_poly.pdbx_seq_one_letter_code
_entity_poly.pdbx_strand_id
1 'polypeptide(L)'
;MKTFIGSVACALALTAGALTTAFAHHAVQAQFDVQQLETFTGVMTDVELINPHPYFHLDVDIGNGQIENRSVESVALQALRRAGLLKRLRVGETFTIEGHPSRNGEPIYLMVAITLPDGTRLTMRSLDPSAR
;
A
#
# COMPACT_ATOMS: atom_id res chain seq x y z
N MET A 1 71.86 8.00 -15.97
CA MET A 1 71.30 7.81 -14.62
C MET A 1 71.02 9.18 -14.02
N LYS A 2 69.75 9.59 -14.00
CA LYS A 2 69.23 10.78 -13.32
C LYS A 2 67.83 10.43 -12.84
N THR A 3 67.71 10.16 -11.55
CA THR A 3 66.45 9.89 -10.86
C THR A 3 65.76 11.21 -10.56
N PHE A 4 64.48 11.33 -10.93
CA PHE A 4 63.57 12.30 -10.33
C PHE A 4 62.31 11.57 -9.89
N ILE A 5 61.97 11.79 -8.62
CA ILE A 5 60.85 11.25 -7.88
C ILE A 5 59.61 12.08 -8.24
N GLY A 6 58.48 11.41 -8.49
CA GLY A 6 57.19 12.04 -8.69
C GLY A 6 56.07 11.09 -8.29
N SER A 7 55.80 11.00 -6.99
CA SER A 7 54.64 10.32 -6.44
C SER A 7 53.36 11.09 -6.79
N VAL A 8 52.39 10.45 -7.43
CA VAL A 8 50.98 10.80 -7.25
C VAL A 8 50.20 9.51 -7.01
N ALA A 9 49.82 9.34 -5.75
CA ALA A 9 48.96 8.28 -5.27
C ALA A 9 47.49 8.56 -5.62
N CYS A 10 46.73 7.46 -5.72
CA CYS A 10 45.33 7.29 -5.35
C CYS A 10 44.32 8.41 -5.69
N ALA A 11 43.38 8.09 -6.59
CA ALA A 11 41.96 8.21 -6.27
C ALA A 11 41.12 7.35 -7.23
N LEU A 12 40.84 6.12 -6.80
CA LEU A 12 39.74 5.32 -7.34
C LEU A 12 38.44 6.01 -6.89
N ALA A 13 37.91 6.92 -7.72
CA ALA A 13 36.62 7.55 -7.45
C ALA A 13 35.49 6.54 -7.77
N LEU A 14 35.32 5.55 -6.89
CA LEU A 14 34.01 4.91 -6.69
C LEU A 14 33.09 5.99 -6.13
N THR A 15 32.48 6.79 -7.01
CA THR A 15 31.31 7.57 -6.64
C THR A 15 30.21 6.57 -6.32
N ALA A 16 30.14 6.24 -5.03
CA ALA A 16 29.06 5.47 -4.43
C ALA A 16 27.75 5.99 -5.02
N GLY A 17 27.05 5.11 -5.73
CA GLY A 17 25.68 5.36 -6.11
C GLY A 17 24.96 5.75 -4.85
N ALA A 18 24.47 6.98 -4.81
CA ALA A 18 23.49 7.38 -3.83
C ALA A 18 22.30 6.45 -4.07
N LEU A 19 22.26 5.36 -3.30
CA LEU A 19 21.04 4.66 -2.98
C LEU A 19 20.21 5.68 -2.21
N THR A 20 19.63 6.63 -2.93
CA THR A 20 18.52 7.40 -2.42
C THR A 20 17.47 6.33 -2.18
N THR A 21 17.30 5.97 -0.92
CA THR A 21 16.03 5.40 -0.47
C THR A 21 15.00 6.37 -0.98
N ALA A 22 14.32 6.01 -2.07
CA ALA A 22 13.23 6.80 -2.58
C ALA A 22 12.25 6.89 -1.42
N PHE A 23 12.22 8.06 -0.77
CA PHE A 23 11.20 8.41 0.22
C PHE A 23 9.90 8.59 -0.58
N ALA A 24 9.36 7.49 -1.07
CA ALA A 24 8.01 7.39 -1.55
C ALA A 24 7.09 7.32 -0.31
N HIS A 25 7.17 8.32 0.55
CA HIS A 25 6.01 8.72 1.35
C HIS A 25 5.25 9.67 0.43
N HIS A 26 4.62 9.10 -0.61
CA HIS A 26 3.63 9.82 -1.41
C HIS A 26 2.69 10.53 -0.43
N ALA A 27 2.27 11.75 -0.74
CA ALA A 27 1.39 12.51 0.13
C ALA A 27 0.03 11.79 0.21
N VAL A 28 -0.06 10.76 1.06
CA VAL A 28 -1.25 9.95 1.30
C VAL A 28 -2.44 10.86 1.58
N GLN A 29 -2.19 11.92 2.35
CA GLN A 29 -3.15 12.96 2.71
C GLN A 29 -3.59 13.83 1.53
N ALA A 30 -2.80 13.94 0.46
CA ALA A 30 -3.18 14.64 -0.76
C ALA A 30 -4.10 13.80 -1.65
N GLN A 31 -3.95 12.47 -1.63
CA GLN A 31 -4.77 11.56 -2.42
C GLN A 31 -6.03 11.10 -1.68
N PHE A 32 -5.94 10.88 -0.37
CA PHE A 32 -6.99 10.29 0.45
C PHE A 32 -7.42 11.22 1.58
N ASP A 33 -8.71 11.16 1.93
CA ASP A 33 -9.22 11.89 3.07
C ASP A 33 -9.01 11.12 4.37
N VAL A 34 -7.81 11.25 4.94
CA VAL A 34 -7.41 10.56 6.18
C VAL A 34 -8.23 10.95 7.41
N GLN A 35 -9.10 11.97 7.32
CA GLN A 35 -10.01 12.36 8.40
C GLN A 35 -11.32 11.57 8.37
N GLN A 36 -11.63 10.91 7.25
CA GLN A 36 -12.83 10.10 7.09
C GLN A 36 -12.45 8.62 7.06
N LEU A 37 -13.11 7.83 7.91
CA LEU A 37 -12.97 6.38 7.91
C LEU A 37 -14.30 5.77 7.51
N GLU A 38 -14.33 5.10 6.38
CA GLU A 38 -15.49 4.38 5.90
C GLU A 38 -15.31 2.88 6.13
N THR A 39 -16.42 2.18 6.35
CA THR A 39 -16.48 0.73 6.43
C THR A 39 -17.46 0.22 5.40
N PHE A 40 -17.04 -0.74 4.58
CA PHE A 40 -17.90 -1.37 3.60
C PHE A 40 -17.59 -2.86 3.48
N THR A 41 -18.60 -3.64 3.07
CA THR A 41 -18.48 -5.07 2.84
C THR A 41 -18.75 -5.35 1.38
N GLY A 42 -17.89 -6.16 0.76
CA GLY A 42 -18.00 -6.47 -0.66
C GLY A 42 -17.43 -7.83 -0.99
N VAL A 43 -17.72 -8.29 -2.20
CA VAL A 43 -17.18 -9.52 -2.77
C VAL A 43 -15.90 -9.20 -3.51
N MET A 44 -14.80 -9.86 -3.15
CA MET A 44 -13.52 -9.70 -3.82
C MET A 44 -13.62 -10.14 -5.28
N THR A 45 -13.38 -9.23 -6.22
CA THR A 45 -13.40 -9.53 -7.66
C THR A 45 -12.01 -9.72 -8.24
N ASP A 46 -11.01 -9.00 -7.72
CA ASP A 46 -9.62 -9.17 -8.14
C ASP A 46 -8.61 -8.75 -7.05
N VAL A 47 -7.38 -9.25 -7.17
CA VAL A 47 -6.24 -8.91 -6.32
C VAL A 47 -5.00 -8.66 -7.19
N GLU A 48 -4.67 -7.40 -7.37
CA GLU A 48 -3.48 -6.97 -8.11
C GLU A 48 -2.26 -6.95 -7.17
N LEU A 49 -1.41 -7.97 -7.25
CA LEU A 49 -0.18 -8.07 -6.44
C LEU A 49 0.99 -7.26 -7.02
N ILE A 50 0.76 -5.97 -7.27
CA ILE A 50 1.79 -5.04 -7.72
C ILE A 50 2.62 -4.49 -6.55
N ASN A 51 3.86 -4.07 -6.84
CA ASN A 51 4.78 -3.49 -5.86
C ASN A 51 4.91 -1.97 -6.14
N PRO A 52 4.83 -1.06 -5.14
CA PRO A 52 4.86 -1.32 -3.70
C PRO A 52 3.53 -1.72 -3.05
N HIS A 53 2.40 -1.22 -3.56
CA HIS A 53 1.07 -1.35 -2.95
C HIS A 53 0.14 -2.20 -3.81
N PRO A 54 -0.19 -3.43 -3.38
CA PRO A 54 -1.23 -4.21 -4.02
C PRO A 54 -2.60 -3.52 -3.94
N TYR A 55 -3.44 -3.77 -4.94
CA TYR A 55 -4.84 -3.33 -4.96
C TYR A 55 -5.78 -4.53 -4.79
N PHE A 56 -6.83 -4.34 -4.01
CA PHE A 56 -7.94 -5.28 -3.90
C PHE A 56 -9.17 -4.65 -4.51
N HIS A 57 -9.88 -5.38 -5.36
CA HIS A 57 -11.10 -4.90 -6.01
C HIS A 57 -12.29 -5.62 -5.40
N LEU A 58 -13.29 -4.86 -4.95
CA LEU A 58 -14.47 -5.40 -4.30
C LEU A 58 -15.74 -4.84 -4.94
N ASP A 59 -16.67 -5.71 -5.26
CA ASP A 59 -18.03 -5.32 -5.62
C ASP A 59 -18.84 -5.09 -4.34
N VAL A 60 -19.34 -3.87 -4.19
CA VAL A 60 -20.10 -3.41 -3.02
C VAL A 60 -21.51 -3.05 -3.45
N ASP A 61 -22.51 -3.63 -2.78
CA ASP A 61 -23.91 -3.21 -2.96
C ASP A 61 -24.13 -1.86 -2.24
N ILE A 62 -24.38 -0.83 -3.03
CA ILE A 62 -24.65 0.54 -2.54
C ILE A 62 -26.17 0.81 -2.40
N GLY A 63 -26.99 -0.21 -2.57
CA GLY A 63 -28.44 -0.18 -2.42
C GLY A 63 -29.18 -0.27 -3.75
N ASN A 64 -30.44 -0.72 -3.68
CA ASN A 64 -31.35 -0.84 -4.83
C ASN A 64 -30.78 -1.71 -5.98
N GLY A 65 -29.92 -2.69 -5.66
CA GLY A 65 -29.27 -3.55 -6.64
C GLY A 65 -28.18 -2.86 -7.46
N GLN A 66 -27.76 -1.66 -7.06
CA GLN A 66 -26.60 -0.99 -7.66
C GLN A 66 -25.33 -1.53 -7.00
N ILE A 67 -24.41 -2.00 -7.84
CA ILE A 67 -23.10 -2.47 -7.44
C ILE A 67 -22.06 -1.43 -7.85
N GLU A 68 -21.21 -1.05 -6.91
CA GLU A 68 -20.04 -0.21 -7.15
C GLU A 68 -18.78 -1.06 -6.96
N ASN A 69 -17.90 -1.08 -7.96
CA ASN A 69 -16.59 -1.69 -7.81
C ASN A 69 -15.63 -0.70 -7.14
N ARG A 70 -15.14 -1.07 -5.96
CA ARG A 70 -14.21 -0.27 -5.17
C ARG A 70 -12.81 -0.86 -5.26
N SER A 71 -11.85 0.00 -5.56
CA SER A 71 -10.43 -0.35 -5.56
C SER A 71 -9.81 0.04 -4.22
N VAL A 72 -9.05 -0.86 -3.61
CA VAL A 72 -8.51 -0.67 -2.26
C VAL A 72 -6.99 -0.79 -2.30
N GLU A 73 -6.32 0.34 -2.15
CA GLU A 73 -4.87 0.42 -2.00
C GLU A 73 -4.45 -0.12 -0.62
N SER A 74 -3.69 -1.21 -0.64
CA SER A 74 -3.23 -1.88 0.57
C SER A 74 -1.91 -1.30 1.12
N VAL A 75 -1.43 -1.87 2.23
CA VAL A 75 -0.05 -1.63 2.69
C VAL A 75 0.95 -2.38 1.80
N ALA A 76 2.24 -2.11 1.98
CA ALA A 76 3.29 -2.73 1.17
C ALA A 76 3.14 -4.26 1.08
N LEU A 77 3.36 -4.84 -0.10
CA LEU A 77 3.19 -6.28 -0.36
C LEU A 77 3.88 -7.17 0.70
N GLN A 78 5.05 -6.76 1.18
CA GLN A 78 5.79 -7.49 2.21
C GLN A 78 5.10 -7.46 3.59
N ALA A 79 4.41 -6.37 3.94
CA ALA A 79 3.62 -6.31 5.17
C ALA A 79 2.44 -7.28 5.11
N LEU A 80 1.76 -7.38 3.96
CA LEU A 80 0.69 -8.36 3.75
C LEU A 80 1.19 -9.81 3.88
N ARG A 81 2.39 -10.09 3.34
CA ARG A 81 3.04 -11.41 3.48
C ARG A 81 3.32 -11.75 4.93
N ARG A 82 3.88 -10.81 5.70
CA ARG A 82 4.18 -11.00 7.13
C ARG A 82 2.91 -11.20 7.96
N ALA A 83 1.83 -10.51 7.63
CA ALA A 83 0.53 -10.69 8.26
C ALA A 83 -0.17 -12.01 7.85
N GLY A 84 0.40 -12.77 6.90
CA GLY A 84 -0.22 -13.98 6.36
C GLY A 84 -1.46 -13.73 5.51
N LEU A 85 -1.79 -12.46 5.22
CA LEU A 85 -3.02 -12.08 4.55
C LEU A 85 -3.11 -12.65 3.12
N LEU A 86 -2.01 -12.61 2.35
CA LEU A 86 -2.03 -13.06 0.95
C LEU A 86 -2.51 -14.51 0.78
N LYS A 87 -2.25 -15.37 1.77
CA LYS A 87 -2.68 -16.78 1.72
C LYS A 87 -4.18 -16.96 1.99
N ARG A 88 -4.84 -15.93 2.53
CA ARG A 88 -6.25 -15.92 2.97
C ARG A 88 -7.16 -15.12 2.05
N LEU A 89 -6.62 -14.42 1.04
CA LEU A 89 -7.42 -13.72 0.04
C LEU A 89 -7.96 -14.71 -1.00
N ARG A 90 -9.24 -14.66 -1.29
CA ARG A 90 -9.89 -15.42 -2.36
C ARG A 90 -10.85 -14.53 -3.12
N VAL A 91 -10.75 -14.55 -4.45
CA VAL A 91 -11.77 -13.96 -5.31
C VAL A 91 -13.07 -14.73 -5.14
N GLY A 92 -14.19 -14.01 -5.08
CA GLY A 92 -15.53 -14.54 -4.83
C GLY A 92 -15.92 -14.63 -3.35
N GLU A 93 -14.99 -14.38 -2.42
CA GLU A 93 -15.32 -14.32 -0.98
C GLU A 93 -15.63 -12.89 -0.53
N THR A 94 -16.39 -12.80 0.56
CA THR A 94 -16.82 -11.53 1.16
C THR A 94 -15.82 -11.05 2.20
N PHE A 95 -15.41 -9.80 2.07
CA PHE A 95 -14.51 -9.13 3.01
C PHE A 95 -15.11 -7.80 3.45
N THR A 96 -14.83 -7.39 4.68
CA THR A 96 -15.15 -6.05 5.15
C THR A 96 -13.87 -5.23 5.21
N ILE A 97 -13.90 -4.05 4.60
CA ILE A 97 -12.78 -3.11 4.53
C ILE A 97 -13.12 -1.89 5.38
N GLU A 98 -12.15 -1.47 6.18
CA GLU A 98 -12.10 -0.12 6.74
C GLU A 98 -11.04 0.66 5.97
N GLY A 99 -11.38 1.85 5.47
CA GLY A 99 -10.45 2.63 4.65
C GLY A 99 -10.80 4.10 4.54
N HIS A 100 -9.80 4.89 4.12
CA HIS A 100 -9.99 6.30 3.83
C HIS A 100 -10.34 6.49 2.35
N PRO A 101 -11.44 7.19 2.03
CA PRO A 101 -11.83 7.41 0.63
C PRO A 101 -10.84 8.34 -0.08
N SER A 102 -10.81 8.25 -1.41
CA SER A 102 -10.10 9.22 -2.24
C SER A 102 -10.69 10.62 -2.07
N ARG A 103 -9.86 11.66 -2.23
CA ARG A 103 -10.33 13.06 -2.21
C ARG A 103 -11.04 13.48 -3.48
N ASN A 104 -10.75 12.82 -4.61
CA ASN A 104 -11.29 13.18 -5.93
C ASN A 104 -12.65 12.52 -6.23
N GLY A 105 -13.18 11.72 -5.31
CA GLY A 105 -14.50 11.09 -5.43
C GLY A 105 -14.49 9.79 -6.25
N GLU A 106 -13.34 9.34 -6.73
CA GLU A 106 -13.20 8.01 -7.32
C GLU A 106 -13.42 6.95 -6.22
N PRO A 107 -13.98 5.76 -6.53
CA PRO A 107 -14.22 4.68 -5.58
C PRO A 107 -12.93 3.94 -5.19
N ILE A 108 -11.89 4.70 -4.88
CA ILE A 108 -10.56 4.23 -4.49
C ILE A 108 -10.38 4.52 -3.00
N TYR A 109 -9.95 3.52 -2.26
CA TYR A 109 -9.79 3.59 -0.81
C TYR A 109 -8.38 3.23 -0.39
N LEU A 110 -7.91 3.89 0.65
CA LEU A 110 -6.68 3.56 1.34
C LEU A 110 -7.00 2.64 2.53
N MET A 111 -6.53 1.39 2.49
CA MET A 111 -6.88 0.40 3.50
C MET A 111 -6.33 0.73 4.89
N VAL A 112 -7.18 0.62 5.90
CA VAL A 112 -6.80 0.65 7.31
C VAL A 112 -6.83 -0.76 7.89
N ALA A 113 -7.94 -1.47 7.70
CA ALA A 113 -8.12 -2.82 8.18
C ALA A 113 -8.94 -3.65 7.19
N ILE A 114 -8.77 -4.97 7.29
CA ILE A 114 -9.55 -5.95 6.57
C ILE A 114 -10.07 -6.99 7.56
N THR A 115 -11.36 -7.29 7.49
CA THR A 115 -11.99 -8.41 8.20
C THR A 115 -12.27 -9.52 7.20
N LEU A 116 -11.78 -10.70 7.54
CA LEU A 116 -11.84 -11.91 6.72
C LEU A 116 -13.19 -12.63 6.89
N PRO A 117 -13.55 -13.57 5.99
CA PRO A 117 -14.81 -14.32 6.08
C PRO A 117 -15.02 -15.06 7.42
N ASP A 118 -13.92 -15.45 8.08
CA ASP A 118 -13.94 -16.12 9.39
C ASP A 118 -14.09 -15.14 10.58
N GLY A 119 -14.27 -13.84 10.31
CA GLY A 119 -14.39 -12.78 11.31
C GLY A 119 -13.06 -12.27 11.84
N THR A 120 -11.92 -12.82 11.41
CA THR A 120 -10.60 -12.30 11.81
C THR A 120 -10.39 -10.90 11.23
N ARG A 121 -10.24 -9.90 12.11
CA ARG A 121 -9.88 -8.52 11.73
C ARG A 121 -8.38 -8.29 11.82
N LEU A 122 -7.79 -7.77 10.75
CA LEU A 122 -6.37 -7.43 10.65
C LEU A 122 -6.21 -5.93 10.41
N THR A 123 -5.70 -5.20 11.43
CA THR A 123 -5.30 -3.78 11.27
C THR A 123 -3.97 -3.70 10.54
N MET A 124 -3.95 -3.07 9.38
CA MET A 124 -2.77 -2.99 8.51
C MET A 124 -2.09 -1.62 8.57
N ARG A 125 -2.86 -0.56 8.82
CA ARG A 125 -2.37 0.83 8.97
C ARG A 125 -2.93 1.41 10.27
N SER A 126 -2.13 2.25 10.93
CA SER A 126 -2.57 2.94 12.15
C SER A 126 -3.74 3.88 11.84
N LEU A 127 -4.72 3.90 12.74
CA LEU A 127 -5.82 4.87 12.74
C LEU A 127 -5.38 6.25 13.26
N ASP A 128 -4.24 6.33 13.95
CA ASP A 128 -3.66 7.59 14.39
C ASP A 128 -2.88 8.22 13.21
N PRO A 129 -3.37 9.32 12.62
CA PRO A 129 -2.69 9.98 11.51
C PRO A 129 -1.37 10.65 11.91
N SER A 130 -1.04 10.68 13.22
CA SER A 130 0.24 11.17 13.76
C SER A 130 1.25 10.07 14.11
N ALA A 131 0.85 8.80 14.07
CA ALA A 131 1.74 7.68 14.36
C ALA A 131 2.82 7.57 13.26
N ARG A 132 4.07 7.84 13.65
CA ARG A 132 5.28 7.68 12.82
C ARG A 132 5.85 6.29 12.93
#